data_AF-W9CGH1-F1
#
_entry.id   AF-W9CGH1-F1
#
_cell.length_a   1.000
_cell.length_b   1.000
_cell.length_c   1.000
_cell.angle_alpha   90.00
_cell.angle_beta   90.00
_cell.angle_gamma   90.00
#
_symmetry.space_group_name_H-M   'P 1'
#
loop_
_entity.id
_entity.type
_entity.pdbx_description
1 polymer ?
#
loop_
_entity_poly.entity_id
_entity_poly.type
_entity_poly.pdbx_seq_one_letter_code
_entity_poly.pdbx_strand_id
1 'polypeptide(L)'
;MSLHSFLGLSLLTLASVALAQDCPIQFEGRVPVGTVPSTFDNSSTSLYNPTYNFGANLTWSQIIKIPTDIPASLYDGNSSEPFTVTLSDASIYAPSSTNVQVGFRRAELMPLSNNGSDTSTTGIKTLHFSIMKDTSRPLNLSHEYQIAFLESADYNTNQVVLKTGTILDTNNSDSNVLRVVGNVNEGATELFTTVFTDGWHNFGLKLDFTANTTQVFYSASSSALESVTEVLTNDISGQGQYHFGLLKKPTDFAAGADISKNGFQESGIDEGLIFGGIFMEDSEDCDVDVY
;
A
#
# COMPACT_ATOMS: atom_id res chain seq x y z
N MET A 1 -50.83 -46.09 37.69
CA MET A 1 -50.86 -44.86 36.88
C MET A 1 -49.69 -43.99 37.31
N SER A 2 -48.60 -43.98 36.55
CA SER A 2 -47.54 -42.99 36.72
C SER A 2 -46.89 -42.80 35.35
N LEU A 3 -47.26 -41.70 34.70
CA LEU A 3 -46.75 -41.25 33.41
C LEU A 3 -45.52 -40.39 33.72
N HIS A 4 -44.32 -40.85 33.41
CA HIS A 4 -43.14 -39.99 33.43
C HIS A 4 -42.91 -39.47 32.01
N SER A 5 -43.14 -38.17 31.87
CA SER A 5 -43.01 -37.38 30.65
C SER A 5 -41.52 -37.21 30.30
N PHE A 6 -41.14 -37.59 29.08
CA PHE A 6 -39.85 -37.23 28.49
C PHE A 6 -39.93 -35.78 28.00
N LEU A 7 -39.23 -34.87 28.66
CA LEU A 7 -39.02 -33.51 28.16
C LEU A 7 -37.71 -33.47 27.38
N GLY A 8 -37.80 -33.68 26.06
CA GLY A 8 -36.69 -33.48 25.14
C GLY A 8 -36.44 -31.98 24.95
N LEU A 9 -35.31 -31.50 25.45
CA LEU A 9 -34.86 -30.13 25.24
C LEU A 9 -34.18 -30.04 23.86
N SER A 10 -34.94 -29.66 22.84
CA SER A 10 -34.39 -29.34 21.51
C SER A 10 -33.92 -27.89 21.52
N LEU A 11 -32.64 -27.64 21.80
CA LEU A 11 -32.05 -26.31 21.56
C LEU A 11 -31.74 -26.18 20.07
N LEU A 12 -32.46 -25.25 19.42
CA LEU A 12 -32.15 -24.78 18.08
C LEU A 12 -30.75 -24.14 18.07
N THR A 13 -29.85 -24.67 17.25
CA THR A 13 -28.65 -23.94 16.84
C THR A 13 -29.09 -22.76 15.97
N LEU A 14 -29.00 -21.53 16.48
CA LEU A 14 -29.02 -20.35 15.61
C LEU A 14 -27.74 -20.40 14.78
N ALA A 15 -27.85 -20.77 13.51
CA ALA A 15 -26.82 -20.49 12.54
C ALA A 15 -26.80 -18.98 12.34
N SER A 16 -25.77 -18.31 12.86
CA SER A 16 -25.47 -16.93 12.52
C SER A 16 -25.19 -16.90 11.02
N VAL A 17 -26.14 -16.37 10.24
CA VAL A 17 -25.86 -16.04 8.84
C VAL A 17 -24.98 -14.79 8.91
N ALA A 18 -23.66 -14.97 8.83
CA ALA A 18 -22.76 -13.88 8.51
C ALA A 18 -23.15 -13.42 7.10
N LEU A 19 -23.92 -12.35 7.00
CA LEU A 19 -24.05 -11.64 5.73
C LEU A 19 -22.67 -11.05 5.47
N ALA A 20 -22.01 -11.49 4.39
CA ALA A 20 -20.86 -10.78 3.86
C ALA A 20 -21.34 -9.35 3.55
N GLN A 21 -20.93 -8.40 4.37
CA GLN A 21 -21.31 -7.02 4.21
C GLN A 21 -20.41 -6.41 3.14
N ASP A 22 -21.01 -6.10 1.98
CA ASP A 22 -20.31 -5.58 0.82
C ASP A 22 -20.21 -4.06 0.94
N CYS A 23 -19.06 -3.57 1.41
CA CYS A 23 -18.77 -2.14 1.48
C CYS A 23 -18.66 -1.56 0.06
N PRO A 24 -19.26 -0.39 -0.23
CA PRO A 24 -19.08 0.25 -1.53
C PRO A 24 -17.60 0.50 -1.83
N ILE A 25 -17.17 0.21 -3.06
CA ILE A 25 -15.79 0.47 -3.49
C ILE A 25 -15.62 1.97 -3.77
N GLN A 26 -14.74 2.63 -3.02
CA GLN A 26 -14.35 4.02 -3.19
C GLN A 26 -13.40 4.21 -4.39
N PHE A 27 -12.42 3.31 -4.57
CA PHE A 27 -11.68 3.20 -5.82
C PHE A 27 -11.24 1.76 -6.06
N GLU A 28 -11.15 1.42 -7.35
CA GLU A 28 -10.66 0.13 -7.82
C GLU A 28 -9.24 0.31 -8.40
N GLY A 29 -8.30 -0.49 -7.91
CA GLY A 29 -6.93 -0.57 -8.42
C GLY A 29 -6.52 -2.00 -8.79
N ARG A 30 -7.37 -3.01 -8.56
CA ARG A 30 -7.04 -4.39 -8.92
C ARG A 30 -6.98 -4.53 -10.43
N VAL A 31 -5.81 -4.87 -10.92
CA VAL A 31 -5.51 -4.95 -12.36
C VAL A 31 -6.24 -6.16 -12.94
N PRO A 32 -7.14 -5.99 -13.94
CA PRO A 32 -7.87 -7.12 -14.51
C PRO A 32 -6.96 -8.14 -15.18
N VAL A 33 -7.29 -9.43 -15.10
CA VAL A 33 -6.59 -10.50 -15.82
C VAL A 33 -6.53 -10.23 -17.33
N GLY A 34 -5.36 -10.41 -17.92
CA GLY A 34 -5.08 -10.12 -19.33
C GLY A 34 -4.66 -8.68 -19.59
N THR A 35 -4.40 -7.89 -18.54
CA THR A 35 -3.87 -6.53 -18.70
C THR A 35 -2.46 -6.60 -19.25
N VAL A 36 -2.15 -5.73 -20.21
CA VAL A 36 -0.79 -5.57 -20.73
C VAL A 36 -0.16 -4.28 -20.19
N PRO A 37 1.17 -4.18 -20.04
CA PRO A 37 1.81 -3.00 -19.49
C PRO A 37 1.46 -1.68 -20.20
N SER A 38 1.21 -1.70 -21.51
CA SER A 38 0.79 -0.50 -22.27
C SER A 38 -0.58 0.04 -21.89
N THR A 39 -1.42 -0.72 -21.19
CA THR A 39 -2.70 -0.24 -20.66
C THR A 39 -2.51 0.91 -19.68
N PHE A 40 -1.42 0.89 -18.91
CA PHE A 40 -1.11 1.89 -17.89
C PHE A 40 -0.65 3.24 -18.48
N ASP A 41 -0.29 3.29 -19.76
CA ASP A 41 0.22 4.50 -20.41
C ASP A 41 -0.89 5.46 -20.89
N ASN A 42 -2.17 5.06 -20.76
CA ASN A 42 -3.30 5.84 -21.28
C ASN A 42 -4.42 5.96 -20.25
N SER A 43 -4.81 7.21 -19.94
CA SER A 43 -5.85 7.51 -18.95
C SER A 43 -7.25 7.02 -19.32
N SER A 44 -7.52 6.68 -20.59
CA SER A 44 -8.82 6.09 -20.98
C SER A 44 -8.90 4.58 -20.71
N THR A 45 -7.77 3.92 -20.43
CA THR A 45 -7.69 2.47 -20.23
C THR A 45 -7.07 2.08 -18.88
N SER A 46 -6.22 2.94 -18.33
CA SER A 46 -5.55 2.73 -17.05
C SER A 46 -6.48 3.00 -15.87
N LEU A 47 -6.36 2.20 -14.81
CA LEU A 47 -6.93 2.51 -13.48
C LEU A 47 -6.09 3.55 -12.72
N TYR A 48 -4.89 3.85 -13.22
CA TYR A 48 -3.91 4.70 -12.57
C TYR A 48 -3.51 5.90 -13.44
N ASN A 49 -3.01 6.95 -12.79
CA ASN A 49 -2.49 8.12 -13.48
C ASN A 49 -1.31 7.75 -14.40
N PRO A 50 -1.34 8.11 -15.71
CA PRO A 50 -0.30 7.70 -16.66
C PRO A 50 0.92 8.62 -16.72
N THR A 51 0.98 9.71 -15.93
CA THR A 51 1.85 10.87 -16.22
C THR A 51 2.86 11.20 -15.13
N TYR A 52 2.54 10.93 -13.86
CA TYR A 52 3.31 11.47 -12.73
C TYR A 52 3.98 10.38 -11.88
N ASN A 53 4.95 10.81 -11.05
CA ASN A 53 5.65 10.02 -10.02
C ASN A 53 6.49 8.84 -10.52
N PHE A 54 7.09 8.97 -11.69
CA PHE A 54 8.11 8.06 -12.21
C PHE A 54 9.20 8.79 -13.03
N GLY A 55 10.20 8.07 -13.52
CA GLY A 55 11.32 8.65 -14.27
C GLY A 55 10.89 9.50 -15.47
N ALA A 56 11.46 10.70 -15.63
CA ALA A 56 10.96 11.72 -16.58
C ALA A 56 10.92 11.31 -18.08
N ASN A 57 11.64 10.26 -18.47
CA ASN A 57 11.68 9.74 -19.84
C ASN A 57 11.18 8.29 -19.94
N LEU A 58 10.44 7.83 -18.93
CA LEU A 58 9.88 6.50 -18.88
C LEU A 58 8.39 6.51 -19.23
N THR A 59 7.86 5.33 -19.53
CA THR A 59 6.42 5.03 -19.55
C THR A 59 6.11 3.95 -18.51
N TRP A 60 4.86 3.82 -18.09
CA TRP A 60 4.46 2.72 -17.22
C TRP A 60 4.71 1.37 -17.86
N SER A 61 4.54 1.23 -19.17
CA SER A 61 4.88 -0.02 -19.88
C SER A 61 6.34 -0.44 -19.79
N GLN A 62 7.26 0.50 -19.55
CA GLN A 62 8.68 0.18 -19.33
C GLN A 62 8.92 -0.27 -17.88
N ILE A 63 8.17 0.32 -16.94
CA ILE A 63 8.30 0.13 -15.49
C ILE A 63 7.54 -1.11 -14.99
N ILE A 64 6.34 -1.34 -15.49
CA ILE A 64 5.45 -2.41 -15.03
C ILE A 64 5.77 -3.71 -15.74
N LYS A 65 5.80 -4.79 -14.96
CA LYS A 65 5.81 -6.17 -15.45
C LYS A 65 4.56 -6.89 -14.95
N ILE A 66 4.01 -7.77 -15.78
CA ILE A 66 2.95 -8.69 -15.37
C ILE A 66 3.62 -10.06 -15.20
N PRO A 67 3.85 -10.51 -13.95
CA PRO A 67 4.52 -11.78 -13.70
C PRO A 67 3.59 -12.96 -14.01
N THR A 68 4.12 -14.03 -14.60
CA THR A 68 3.33 -15.20 -15.04
C THR A 68 3.25 -16.33 -14.02
N ASP A 69 4.18 -16.37 -13.06
CA ASP A 69 4.34 -17.48 -12.11
C ASP A 69 4.20 -17.04 -10.65
N ILE A 70 3.40 -16.00 -10.43
CA ILE A 70 3.12 -15.46 -9.10
C ILE A 70 1.67 -15.79 -8.75
N PRO A 71 1.41 -16.42 -7.59
CA PRO A 71 0.04 -16.68 -7.16
C PRO A 71 -0.69 -15.36 -6.92
N ALA A 72 -2.00 -15.34 -7.15
CA ALA A 72 -2.87 -14.25 -6.73
C ALA A 72 -2.69 -13.93 -5.23
N SER A 73 -2.77 -12.65 -4.88
CA SER A 73 -2.84 -12.19 -3.50
C SER A 73 -4.21 -12.52 -2.88
N LEU A 74 -4.35 -12.26 -1.57
CA LEU A 74 -5.62 -12.45 -0.86
C LEU A 74 -6.80 -11.70 -1.52
N TYR A 75 -6.52 -10.55 -2.13
CA TYR A 75 -7.52 -9.60 -2.60
C TYR A 75 -7.77 -9.61 -4.12
N ASP A 76 -6.97 -10.34 -4.91
CA ASP A 76 -7.09 -10.35 -6.37
C ASP A 76 -8.33 -11.13 -6.84
N GLY A 77 -8.84 -12.05 -6.03
CA GLY A 77 -9.92 -12.95 -6.41
C GLY A 77 -9.57 -13.73 -7.68
N ASN A 78 -10.55 -13.88 -8.58
CA ASN A 78 -10.40 -14.64 -9.84
C ASN A 78 -10.34 -13.75 -11.09
N SER A 79 -10.52 -12.44 -10.95
CA SER A 79 -10.66 -11.49 -12.06
C SER A 79 -9.51 -10.50 -12.17
N SER A 80 -8.60 -10.51 -11.20
CA SER A 80 -7.45 -9.61 -11.15
C SER A 80 -6.14 -10.37 -11.06
N GLU A 81 -5.06 -9.73 -11.47
CA GLU A 81 -3.72 -10.31 -11.47
C GLU A 81 -2.69 -9.38 -10.79
N PRO A 82 -1.65 -9.96 -10.17
CA PRO A 82 -0.52 -9.19 -9.66
C PRO A 82 0.24 -8.45 -10.76
N PHE A 83 0.94 -7.39 -10.36
CA PHE A 83 1.88 -6.68 -11.23
C PHE A 83 3.12 -6.26 -10.43
N THR A 84 4.23 -6.06 -11.12
CA THR A 84 5.50 -5.61 -10.51
C THR A 84 5.76 -4.16 -10.90
N VAL A 85 6.08 -3.31 -9.92
CA VAL A 85 6.66 -1.99 -10.15
C VAL A 85 8.17 -2.11 -10.05
N THR A 86 8.90 -1.61 -11.05
CA THR A 86 10.37 -1.72 -11.10
C THR A 86 11.07 -0.37 -10.98
N LEU A 87 12.27 -0.38 -10.40
CA LEU A 87 13.19 0.74 -10.37
C LEU A 87 14.45 0.38 -11.16
N SER A 88 14.91 1.35 -11.94
CA SER A 88 16.18 1.31 -12.66
C SER A 88 16.95 2.62 -12.42
N ASP A 89 18.15 2.72 -12.97
CA ASP A 89 18.92 3.98 -12.97
C ASP A 89 18.13 5.16 -13.58
N ALA A 90 17.19 4.88 -14.49
CA ALA A 90 16.36 5.88 -15.15
C ALA A 90 15.16 6.35 -14.31
N SER A 91 14.89 5.75 -13.14
CA SER A 91 13.75 6.08 -12.27
C SER A 91 13.96 7.38 -11.50
N ILE A 92 14.45 8.44 -12.16
CA ILE A 92 14.71 9.76 -11.59
C ILE A 92 13.55 10.69 -11.96
N TYR A 93 12.77 11.08 -10.96
CA TYR A 93 11.67 12.02 -11.16
C TYR A 93 12.19 13.44 -11.36
N ALA A 94 11.63 14.13 -12.35
CA ALA A 94 11.95 15.52 -12.66
C ALA A 94 10.65 16.30 -12.90
N PRO A 95 9.94 16.74 -11.85
CA PRO A 95 8.69 17.49 -11.99
C PRO A 95 8.87 18.80 -12.77
N SER A 96 10.10 19.32 -12.85
CA SER A 96 10.45 20.41 -13.75
C SER A 96 11.91 20.29 -14.20
N SER A 97 12.30 21.07 -15.21
CA SER A 97 13.69 21.12 -15.68
C SER A 97 14.68 21.64 -14.63
N THR A 98 14.20 22.33 -13.60
CA THR A 98 15.02 22.88 -12.50
C THR A 98 14.84 22.12 -11.18
N ASN A 99 13.94 21.15 -11.14
CA ASN A 99 13.70 20.29 -10.00
C ASN A 99 13.85 18.83 -10.44
N VAL A 100 15.09 18.34 -10.39
CA VAL A 100 15.44 16.95 -10.72
C VAL A 100 15.86 16.23 -9.44
N GLN A 101 15.14 15.18 -9.08
CA GLN A 101 15.30 14.47 -7.81
C GLN A 101 16.32 13.31 -7.94
N VAL A 102 17.58 13.64 -8.24
CA VAL A 102 18.64 12.64 -8.49
C VAL A 102 18.99 11.78 -7.28
N GLY A 103 18.68 12.25 -6.07
CA GLY A 103 18.87 11.50 -4.82
C GLY A 103 17.87 10.36 -4.66
N PHE A 104 16.72 10.40 -5.34
CA PHE A 104 15.71 9.35 -5.27
C PHE A 104 15.72 8.43 -6.49
N ARG A 105 15.17 7.23 -6.30
CA ARG A 105 14.59 6.44 -7.39
C ARG A 105 13.12 6.24 -7.08
N ARG A 106 12.23 6.61 -7.99
CA ARG A 106 10.80 6.46 -7.77
C ARG A 106 10.00 6.02 -8.98
N ALA A 107 8.98 5.24 -8.67
CA ALA A 107 7.90 4.84 -9.56
C ALA A 107 6.70 4.50 -8.67
N GLU A 108 5.69 5.36 -8.66
CA GLU A 108 4.50 5.22 -7.79
C GLU A 108 3.23 5.45 -8.57
N LEU A 109 2.36 4.45 -8.58
CA LEU A 109 1.04 4.52 -9.18
C LEU A 109 0.09 5.28 -8.25
N MET A 110 -0.76 6.11 -8.84
CA MET A 110 -1.84 6.79 -8.12
C MET A 110 -3.17 6.41 -8.76
N PRO A 111 -4.20 6.02 -7.99
CA PRO A 111 -5.52 5.75 -8.54
C PRO A 111 -6.02 6.94 -9.37
N LEU A 112 -6.54 6.70 -10.56
CA LEU A 112 -6.92 7.77 -11.50
C LEU A 112 -8.04 8.67 -10.94
N SER A 113 -8.93 8.11 -10.12
CA SER A 113 -10.02 8.83 -9.46
C SER A 113 -9.55 9.70 -8.30
N ASN A 114 -8.38 9.42 -7.72
CA ASN A 114 -7.87 10.14 -6.57
C ASN A 114 -7.19 11.45 -7.01
N ASN A 115 -7.76 12.57 -6.60
CA ASN A 115 -7.33 13.91 -7.01
C ASN A 115 -6.78 14.76 -5.86
N GLY A 116 -6.70 14.21 -4.65
CA GLY A 116 -6.20 14.93 -3.47
C GLY A 116 -7.27 15.54 -2.58
N SER A 117 -8.51 15.60 -3.05
CA SER A 117 -9.66 16.22 -2.35
C SER A 117 -10.98 15.51 -2.65
N ASP A 118 -10.90 14.34 -3.27
CA ASP A 118 -12.05 13.48 -3.51
C ASP A 118 -12.44 12.75 -2.22
N THR A 119 -13.53 11.97 -2.29
CA THR A 119 -14.11 11.35 -1.10
C THR A 119 -13.24 10.24 -0.50
N SER A 120 -12.17 9.79 -1.17
CA SER A 120 -11.24 8.78 -0.63
C SER A 120 -10.41 9.23 0.57
N THR A 121 -10.48 10.51 0.94
CA THR A 121 -9.83 11.06 2.14
C THR A 121 -10.81 11.75 3.08
N THR A 122 -12.04 11.25 3.16
CA THR A 122 -13.10 11.75 4.04
C THR A 122 -13.83 10.59 4.69
N GLY A 123 -14.48 10.81 5.84
CA GLY A 123 -15.25 9.74 6.48
C GLY A 123 -14.38 8.60 7.00
N ILE A 124 -14.86 7.38 6.89
CA ILE A 124 -14.11 6.16 7.25
C ILE A 124 -13.86 5.34 5.99
N LYS A 125 -12.59 5.06 5.68
CA LYS A 125 -12.18 4.25 4.52
C LYS A 125 -11.33 3.08 4.95
N THR A 126 -11.45 1.95 4.25
CA THR A 126 -10.51 0.82 4.44
C THR A 126 -9.71 0.63 3.17
N LEU A 127 -8.39 0.90 3.27
CA LEU A 127 -7.44 0.70 2.17
C LEU A 127 -6.90 -0.73 2.22
N HIS A 128 -7.03 -1.46 1.11
CA HIS A 128 -6.52 -2.81 0.94
C HIS A 128 -5.42 -2.84 -0.10
N PHE A 129 -4.34 -3.55 0.19
CA PHE A 129 -3.29 -3.87 -0.78
C PHE A 129 -2.46 -5.04 -0.28
N SER A 130 -1.85 -5.76 -1.22
CA SER A 130 -0.91 -6.83 -0.94
C SER A 130 0.43 -6.56 -1.63
N ILE A 131 1.52 -6.92 -0.95
CA ILE A 131 2.87 -6.84 -1.53
C ILE A 131 3.62 -8.17 -1.40
N MET A 132 4.52 -8.43 -2.34
CA MET A 132 5.43 -9.57 -2.32
C MET A 132 6.78 -9.13 -2.89
N LYS A 133 7.86 -9.67 -2.32
CA LYS A 133 9.22 -9.48 -2.87
C LYS A 133 9.29 -10.01 -4.31
N ASP A 134 9.91 -9.26 -5.21
CA ASP A 134 10.33 -9.81 -6.51
C ASP A 134 11.71 -10.45 -6.36
N THR A 135 11.79 -11.78 -6.29
CA THR A 135 13.06 -12.49 -6.16
C THR A 135 13.96 -12.33 -7.39
N SER A 136 13.41 -11.94 -8.53
CA SER A 136 14.19 -11.66 -9.75
C SER A 136 14.77 -10.24 -9.74
N ARG A 137 14.25 -9.36 -8.88
CA ARG A 137 14.63 -7.93 -8.75
C ARG A 137 14.67 -7.52 -7.28
N PRO A 138 15.55 -8.12 -6.47
CA PRO A 138 15.55 -7.91 -5.03
C PRO A 138 15.80 -6.43 -4.69
N LEU A 139 15.05 -5.90 -3.73
CA LEU A 139 15.32 -4.57 -3.15
C LEU A 139 16.65 -4.57 -2.40
N ASN A 140 17.40 -3.47 -2.49
CA ASN A 140 18.59 -3.26 -1.68
C ASN A 140 18.23 -2.62 -0.33
N LEU A 141 17.93 -3.46 0.65
CA LEU A 141 17.47 -3.04 1.98
C LEU A 141 18.48 -2.21 2.80
N SER A 142 19.70 -1.94 2.30
CA SER A 142 20.55 -0.90 2.88
C SER A 142 19.97 0.51 2.72
N HIS A 143 19.05 0.71 1.78
CA HIS A 143 18.30 1.94 1.56
C HIS A 143 16.92 1.89 2.24
N GLU A 144 16.36 3.05 2.60
CA GLU A 144 14.93 3.16 2.96
C GLU A 144 14.06 3.15 1.69
N TYR A 145 12.99 2.37 1.73
CA TYR A 145 11.92 2.39 0.73
C TYR A 145 10.61 2.87 1.36
N GLN A 146 9.87 3.70 0.63
CA GLN A 146 8.46 3.99 0.89
C GLN A 146 7.63 3.31 -0.19
N ILE A 147 6.61 2.55 0.22
CA ILE A 147 5.93 1.56 -0.64
C ILE A 147 4.49 1.96 -0.95
N ALA A 148 3.69 2.13 0.09
CA ALA A 148 2.29 2.50 0.00
C ALA A 148 2.05 3.65 0.98
N PHE A 149 1.61 4.81 0.51
CA PHE A 149 1.46 5.98 1.36
C PHE A 149 0.35 6.92 0.93
N LEU A 150 -0.15 7.68 1.91
CA LEU A 150 -1.05 8.81 1.72
C LEU A 150 -0.24 10.10 1.91
N GLU A 151 0.09 10.78 0.81
CA GLU A 151 0.71 12.11 0.81
C GLU A 151 -0.36 13.17 1.10
N SER A 152 -0.08 14.13 1.97
CA SER A 152 -0.99 15.24 2.25
C SER A 152 -1.22 16.13 1.02
N ALA A 153 -2.38 16.80 0.93
CA ALA A 153 -2.73 17.60 -0.24
C ALA A 153 -1.79 18.81 -0.50
N ASP A 154 -1.00 19.20 0.51
CA ASP A 154 0.03 20.22 0.41
C ASP A 154 1.43 19.67 0.06
N TYR A 155 1.55 18.35 -0.16
CA TYR A 155 2.76 17.63 -0.56
C TYR A 155 3.92 17.72 0.45
N ASN A 156 3.60 17.91 1.74
CA ASN A 156 4.61 18.13 2.79
C ASN A 156 4.84 16.92 3.71
N THR A 157 3.93 15.94 3.76
CA THR A 157 4.07 14.77 4.63
C THR A 157 3.37 13.53 4.09
N ASN A 158 3.84 12.37 4.54
CA ASN A 158 3.06 11.14 4.46
C ASN A 158 2.30 10.98 5.77
N GLN A 159 0.98 10.91 5.68
CA GLN A 159 0.07 10.77 6.82
C GLN A 159 -0.04 9.32 7.30
N VAL A 160 0.14 8.39 6.38
CA VAL A 160 0.42 6.97 6.62
C VAL A 160 1.39 6.51 5.55
N VAL A 161 2.40 5.71 5.91
CA VAL A 161 3.35 5.14 4.96
C VAL A 161 3.82 3.74 5.39
N LEU A 162 3.77 2.79 4.46
CA LEU A 162 4.48 1.53 4.57
C LEU A 162 5.93 1.71 4.14
N LYS A 163 6.88 1.32 5.00
CA LYS A 163 8.32 1.38 4.75
C LYS A 163 9.00 0.04 4.91
N THR A 164 10.18 -0.10 4.29
CA THR A 164 11.14 -1.18 4.57
C THR A 164 12.58 -0.70 4.34
N GLY A 165 13.56 -1.53 4.68
CA GLY A 165 14.97 -1.21 4.58
C GLY A 165 15.51 -0.40 5.77
N THR A 166 16.71 0.16 5.63
CA THR A 166 17.35 0.97 6.69
C THR A 166 16.68 2.33 6.80
N ILE A 167 15.74 2.47 7.74
CA ILE A 167 14.98 3.71 7.93
C ILE A 167 15.88 4.82 8.45
N LEU A 168 15.96 5.91 7.69
CA LEU A 168 16.76 7.07 8.02
C LEU A 168 16.27 7.71 9.32
N ASP A 169 17.20 8.31 10.06
CA ASP A 169 16.93 9.06 11.29
C ASP A 169 16.24 8.25 12.41
N THR A 170 16.33 6.91 12.34
CA THR A 170 15.89 6.00 13.41
C THR A 170 17.06 5.19 13.94
N ASN A 171 16.97 4.76 15.21
CA ASN A 171 17.91 3.80 15.79
C ASN A 171 17.60 2.34 15.38
N ASN A 172 16.74 2.14 14.38
CA ASN A 172 16.31 0.81 13.98
C ASN A 172 17.40 0.15 13.12
N SER A 173 17.83 -1.03 13.54
CA SER A 173 18.90 -1.78 12.87
C SER A 173 18.39 -2.90 11.97
N ASP A 174 17.09 -3.24 12.03
CA ASP A 174 16.54 -4.31 11.22
C ASP A 174 15.93 -3.76 9.92
N SER A 175 16.63 -4.01 8.82
CA SER A 175 16.25 -3.57 7.49
C SER A 175 15.27 -4.53 6.80
N ASN A 176 15.13 -5.78 7.26
CA ASN A 176 14.24 -6.77 6.63
C ASN A 176 12.87 -6.82 7.30
N VAL A 177 12.24 -5.66 7.42
CA VAL A 177 10.99 -5.49 8.15
C VAL A 177 10.09 -4.50 7.42
N LEU A 178 8.80 -4.80 7.40
CA LEU A 178 7.74 -3.91 6.97
C LEU A 178 7.25 -3.06 8.15
N ARG A 179 7.10 -1.75 7.93
CA ARG A 179 6.72 -0.78 8.98
C ARG A 179 5.60 0.10 8.48
N VAL A 180 4.42 0.00 9.10
CA VAL A 180 3.36 0.99 8.91
C VAL A 180 3.67 2.14 9.86
N VAL A 181 3.94 3.31 9.31
CA VAL A 181 4.29 4.52 10.06
C VAL A 181 3.17 5.53 9.86
N GLY A 182 2.73 6.16 10.95
CA GLY A 182 1.75 7.25 10.94
C GLY A 182 2.34 8.55 10.41
N ASN A 183 1.65 9.66 10.67
CA ASN A 183 1.98 10.93 10.08
C ASN A 183 3.41 11.38 10.43
N VAL A 184 4.22 11.57 9.39
CA VAL A 184 5.65 11.87 9.54
C VAL A 184 5.86 13.23 10.22
N ASN A 185 5.00 14.21 9.96
CA ASN A 185 5.06 15.52 10.62
C ASN A 185 4.61 15.48 12.09
N GLU A 186 3.89 14.44 12.50
CA GLU A 186 3.43 14.21 13.88
C GLU A 186 4.30 13.16 14.60
N GLY A 187 5.60 13.19 14.33
CA GLY A 187 6.59 12.35 15.02
C GLY A 187 6.80 10.96 14.42
N ALA A 188 6.15 10.62 13.30
CA ALA A 188 6.38 9.38 12.56
C ALA A 188 6.22 8.12 13.43
N THR A 189 5.15 8.06 14.22
CA THR A 189 4.87 6.92 15.13
C THR A 189 4.79 5.61 14.34
N GLU A 190 5.54 4.58 14.77
CA GLU A 190 5.41 3.23 14.22
C GLU A 190 4.06 2.63 14.71
N LEU A 191 3.14 2.40 13.78
CA LEU A 191 1.80 1.87 14.07
C LEU A 191 1.80 0.33 14.10
N PHE A 192 2.58 -0.29 13.21
CA PHE A 192 2.70 -1.73 13.11
C PHE A 192 4.01 -2.14 12.45
N THR A 193 4.54 -3.30 12.85
CA THR A 193 5.74 -3.86 12.23
C THR A 193 5.67 -5.39 12.11
N THR A 194 6.22 -5.92 11.02
CA THR A 194 6.32 -7.36 10.78
C THR A 194 7.54 -7.69 9.91
N VAL A 195 8.14 -8.86 10.09
CA VAL A 195 9.30 -9.29 9.28
C VAL A 195 8.89 -9.38 7.81
N PHE A 196 9.71 -8.84 6.90
CA PHE A 196 9.45 -8.96 5.48
C PHE A 196 9.90 -10.34 4.98
N THR A 197 9.08 -11.36 5.22
CA THR A 197 9.32 -12.73 4.74
C THR A 197 9.00 -12.88 3.26
N ASP A 198 9.38 -14.01 2.67
CA ASP A 198 8.88 -14.40 1.35
C ASP A 198 7.35 -14.66 1.40
N GLY A 199 6.70 -14.57 0.24
CA GLY A 199 5.25 -14.68 0.12
C GLY A 199 4.52 -13.34 0.17
N TRP A 200 3.19 -13.40 0.09
CA TRP A 200 2.33 -12.21 0.18
C TRP A 200 2.30 -11.64 1.59
N HIS A 201 2.23 -10.31 1.68
CA HIS A 201 1.92 -9.54 2.86
C HIS A 201 0.69 -8.72 2.55
N ASN A 202 -0.44 -9.07 3.15
CA ASN A 202 -1.73 -8.43 2.89
C ASN A 202 -2.00 -7.41 3.99
N PHE A 203 -2.36 -6.19 3.62
CA PHE A 203 -2.66 -5.10 4.53
C PHE A 203 -4.10 -4.63 4.33
N GLY A 204 -4.75 -4.29 5.44
CA GLY A 204 -5.96 -3.49 5.48
C GLY A 204 -5.73 -2.33 6.43
N LEU A 205 -5.89 -1.09 5.98
CA LEU A 205 -5.74 0.10 6.81
C LEU A 205 -7.10 0.79 6.93
N LYS A 206 -7.72 0.70 8.11
CA LYS A 206 -8.95 1.43 8.41
C LYS A 206 -8.57 2.83 8.85
N LEU A 207 -8.91 3.80 8.02
CA LEU A 207 -8.57 5.21 8.12
C LEU A 207 -9.84 5.98 8.48
N ASP A 208 -9.89 6.53 9.69
CA ASP A 208 -10.99 7.39 10.11
C ASP A 208 -10.54 8.85 10.05
N PHE A 209 -10.93 9.51 8.96
CA PHE A 209 -10.62 10.93 8.69
C PHE A 209 -11.43 11.88 9.57
N THR A 210 -12.48 11.40 10.23
CA THR A 210 -13.30 12.19 11.15
C THR A 210 -12.68 12.19 12.55
N ALA A 211 -12.21 11.04 13.02
CA ALA A 211 -11.59 10.87 14.33
C ALA A 211 -10.06 11.03 14.33
N ASN A 212 -9.42 11.10 13.16
CA ASN A 212 -7.97 11.08 12.99
C ASN A 212 -7.35 9.85 13.64
N THR A 213 -7.79 8.68 13.17
CA THR A 213 -7.27 7.40 13.65
C THR A 213 -6.93 6.45 12.51
N THR A 214 -6.05 5.50 12.81
CA THR A 214 -5.66 4.42 11.92
C THR A 214 -5.67 3.10 12.70
N GLN A 215 -6.30 2.07 12.14
CA GLN A 215 -6.21 0.70 12.63
C GLN A 215 -5.59 -0.18 11.53
N VAL A 216 -4.64 -1.02 11.92
CA VAL A 216 -3.91 -1.89 10.99
C VAL A 216 -4.44 -3.31 11.10
N PHE A 217 -4.77 -3.85 9.94
CA PHE A 217 -5.07 -5.24 9.70
C PHE A 217 -3.97 -5.84 8.83
N TYR A 218 -3.58 -7.08 9.13
CA TYR A 218 -2.48 -7.72 8.43
C TYR A 218 -2.65 -9.23 8.40
N SER A 219 -2.19 -9.85 7.31
CA SER A 219 -1.95 -11.29 7.26
C SER A 219 -0.80 -11.65 6.33
N ALA A 220 -0.22 -12.82 6.59
CA ALA A 220 0.83 -13.38 5.75
C ALA A 220 0.27 -14.46 4.80
N SER A 221 0.78 -14.45 3.57
CA SER A 221 0.46 -15.41 2.50
C SER A 221 -1.05 -15.47 2.25
N SER A 222 -1.66 -16.66 2.36
CA SER A 222 -3.09 -16.89 2.14
C SER A 222 -3.91 -16.89 3.43
N SER A 223 -3.34 -16.42 4.55
CA SER A 223 -4.05 -16.39 5.83
C SER A 223 -5.15 -15.32 5.80
N ALA A 224 -6.24 -15.55 6.53
CA ALA A 224 -7.30 -14.56 6.70
C ALA A 224 -6.73 -13.27 7.31
N LEU A 225 -7.32 -12.14 6.94
CA LEU A 225 -6.91 -10.83 7.44
C LEU A 225 -7.33 -10.70 8.91
N GLU A 226 -6.42 -10.29 9.79
CA GLU A 226 -6.71 -10.10 11.21
C GLU A 226 -6.36 -8.68 11.64
N SER A 227 -7.09 -8.17 12.63
CA SER A 227 -6.72 -6.91 13.29
C SER A 227 -5.46 -7.13 14.12
N VAL A 228 -4.38 -6.42 13.80
CA VAL A 228 -3.09 -6.54 14.48
C VAL A 228 -2.77 -5.36 15.40
N THR A 229 -3.62 -4.33 15.37
CA THR A 229 -3.57 -3.19 16.29
C THR A 229 -4.96 -2.84 16.82
N GLU A 230 -5.00 -2.16 17.96
CA GLU A 230 -6.17 -1.36 18.31
C GLU A 230 -6.32 -0.14 17.37
N VAL A 231 -7.37 0.65 17.56
CA VAL A 231 -7.52 1.94 16.88
C VAL A 231 -6.52 2.94 17.47
N LEU A 232 -5.56 3.38 16.66
CA LEU A 232 -4.48 4.28 17.10
C LEU A 232 -4.73 5.70 16.62
N THR A 233 -4.41 6.70 17.46
CA THR A 233 -4.41 8.10 17.03
C THR A 233 -3.38 8.32 15.93
N ASN A 234 -3.80 8.94 14.84
CA ASN A 234 -2.94 9.29 13.72
C ASN A 234 -3.59 10.45 12.95
N ASP A 235 -2.96 11.62 12.91
CA ASP A 235 -3.50 12.75 12.15
C ASP A 235 -3.42 12.48 10.64
N ILE A 236 -4.59 12.27 10.03
CA ILE A 236 -4.74 12.03 8.60
C ILE A 236 -5.65 13.09 7.94
N SER A 237 -5.80 14.25 8.58
CA SER A 237 -6.75 15.30 8.18
C SER A 237 -6.32 16.13 6.95
N GLY A 238 -5.09 15.94 6.46
CA GLY A 238 -4.49 16.72 5.38
C GLY A 238 -5.03 16.40 3.97
N GLN A 239 -6.04 15.53 3.84
CA GLN A 239 -6.52 14.98 2.57
C GLN A 239 -5.34 14.44 1.73
N GLY A 240 -5.47 14.39 0.40
CA GLY A 240 -4.32 14.14 -0.47
C GLY A 240 -4.39 12.81 -1.21
N GLN A 241 -3.21 12.29 -1.56
CA GLN A 241 -3.08 11.33 -2.64
C GLN A 241 -2.47 10.01 -2.18
N TYR A 242 -3.02 8.91 -2.70
CA TYR A 242 -2.51 7.56 -2.45
C TYR A 242 -1.49 7.18 -3.51
N HIS A 243 -0.36 6.66 -3.05
CA HIS A 243 0.77 6.24 -3.87
C HIS A 243 1.07 4.77 -3.59
N PHE A 244 1.18 3.97 -4.66
CA PHE A 244 1.51 2.55 -4.61
C PHE A 244 2.69 2.27 -5.54
N GLY A 245 3.85 1.97 -4.97
CA GLY A 245 5.04 1.68 -5.75
C GLY A 245 6.29 1.69 -4.90
N LEU A 246 7.34 2.32 -5.39
CA LEU A 246 8.61 2.40 -4.68
C LEU A 246 9.16 3.82 -4.76
N LEU A 247 9.50 4.39 -3.61
CA LEU A 247 10.44 5.51 -3.48
C LEU A 247 11.65 5.00 -2.69
N LYS A 248 12.77 4.81 -3.37
CA LYS A 248 14.08 4.48 -2.76
C LYS A 248 14.81 5.76 -2.40
N LYS A 249 15.08 5.94 -1.11
CA LYS A 249 15.90 7.06 -0.61
C LYS A 249 17.39 6.78 -0.80
N PRO A 250 18.25 7.81 -0.90
CA PRO A 250 19.69 7.61 -0.98
C PRO A 250 20.28 7.30 0.40
N THR A 251 21.51 6.81 0.41
CA THR A 251 22.37 6.68 1.59
C THR A 251 23.48 7.73 1.56
N ASP A 252 24.38 7.76 2.55
CA ASP A 252 25.62 8.55 2.53
C ASP A 252 25.48 10.02 2.04
N PHE A 253 24.62 10.80 2.69
CA PHE A 253 24.46 12.23 2.45
C PHE A 253 24.86 13.05 3.69
N ALA A 254 25.28 14.29 3.48
CA ALA A 254 25.62 15.19 4.57
C ALA A 254 24.37 15.61 5.37
N ALA A 255 24.51 15.76 6.68
CA ALA A 255 23.43 16.27 7.52
C ALA A 255 22.93 17.63 7.02
N GLY A 256 21.60 17.78 6.87
CA GLY A 256 20.96 18.99 6.35
C GLY A 256 21.03 19.17 4.83
N ALA A 257 21.62 18.22 4.08
CA ALA A 257 21.56 18.23 2.63
C ALA A 257 20.13 17.96 2.14
N ASP A 258 19.77 18.56 1.00
CA ASP A 258 18.53 18.23 0.29
C ASP A 258 18.62 16.78 -0.21
N ILE A 259 18.00 15.86 0.53
CA ILE A 259 18.05 14.42 0.26
C ILE A 259 17.46 14.07 -1.12
N SER A 260 16.57 14.89 -1.67
CA SER A 260 16.06 14.67 -3.02
C SER A 260 17.13 14.83 -4.11
N LYS A 261 18.27 15.47 -3.79
CA LYS A 261 19.34 15.80 -4.74
C LYS A 261 20.72 15.27 -4.34
N ASN A 262 20.86 14.73 -3.13
CA ASN A 262 22.15 14.36 -2.56
C ASN A 262 22.14 12.93 -2.04
N GLY A 263 23.32 12.37 -1.85
CA GLY A 263 23.53 11.02 -1.34
C GLY A 263 23.87 10.01 -2.43
N PHE A 264 24.16 8.81 -1.99
CA PHE A 264 24.57 7.69 -2.80
C PHE A 264 23.36 6.88 -3.29
N GLN A 265 23.45 6.46 -4.54
CA GLN A 265 22.60 5.48 -5.20
C GLN A 265 23.51 4.56 -6.01
N GLU A 266 23.31 3.26 -5.93
CA GLU A 266 24.03 2.34 -6.81
C GLU A 266 23.68 2.59 -8.29
N SER A 267 24.59 2.17 -9.17
CA SER A 267 24.38 2.12 -10.62
C SER A 267 24.05 0.71 -11.06
N GLY A 268 23.32 0.59 -12.17
CA GLY A 268 22.93 -0.69 -12.77
C GLY A 268 21.87 -1.42 -11.95
N ILE A 269 21.00 -0.68 -11.24
CA ILE A 269 19.95 -1.29 -10.42
C ILE A 269 18.84 -1.87 -11.31
N ASP A 270 18.29 -3.00 -10.88
CA ASP A 270 17.05 -3.61 -11.36
C ASP A 270 16.33 -4.16 -10.14
N GLU A 271 15.52 -3.30 -9.52
CA GLU A 271 14.83 -3.58 -8.27
C GLU A 271 13.32 -3.59 -8.52
N GLY A 272 12.57 -4.38 -7.77
CA GLY A 272 11.14 -4.52 -8.00
C GLY A 272 10.38 -4.98 -6.78
N LEU A 273 9.12 -4.59 -6.74
CA LEU A 273 8.16 -5.05 -5.76
C LEU A 273 6.86 -5.44 -6.47
N ILE A 274 6.33 -6.59 -6.09
CA ILE A 274 5.08 -7.10 -6.64
C ILE A 274 3.94 -6.56 -5.78
N PHE A 275 2.92 -6.03 -6.44
CA PHE A 275 1.67 -5.58 -5.87
C PHE A 275 0.53 -6.48 -6.35
N GLY A 276 -0.45 -6.67 -5.48
CA GLY A 276 -1.73 -7.28 -5.81
C GLY A 276 -2.82 -6.59 -4.99
N GLY A 277 -4.07 -6.72 -5.43
CA GLY A 277 -5.15 -6.49 -4.49
C GLY A 277 -5.39 -5.05 -4.04
N ILE A 278 -5.04 -4.04 -4.85
CA ILE A 278 -5.15 -2.64 -4.45
C ILE A 278 -6.58 -2.16 -4.65
N PHE A 279 -7.30 -1.84 -3.58
CA PHE A 279 -8.62 -1.20 -3.66
C PHE A 279 -8.93 -0.47 -2.35
N MET A 280 -9.94 0.38 -2.38
CA MET A 280 -10.43 1.06 -1.17
C MET A 280 -11.93 0.91 -1.06
N GLU A 281 -12.38 0.61 0.14
CA GLU A 281 -13.78 0.58 0.52
C GLU A 281 -14.19 1.87 1.21
N ASP A 282 -15.42 2.27 0.99
CA ASP A 282 -16.14 3.22 1.83
C ASP A 282 -16.71 2.49 3.04
N SER A 283 -16.06 2.67 4.20
CA SER A 283 -16.34 1.95 5.44
C SER A 283 -17.12 2.76 6.46
N GLU A 284 -17.70 3.90 6.05
CA GLU A 284 -18.44 4.77 6.97
C GLU A 284 -19.76 4.17 7.43
N ASP A 285 -20.49 3.54 6.49
CA ASP A 285 -21.79 2.91 6.75
C ASP A 285 -21.75 1.38 6.62
N CYS A 286 -20.56 0.78 6.63
CA CYS A 286 -20.42 -0.67 6.61
C CYS A 286 -19.38 -1.21 7.60
N ASP A 287 -19.69 -2.36 8.19
CA ASP A 287 -18.86 -2.98 9.21
C ASP A 287 -17.77 -3.84 8.54
N VAL A 288 -16.51 -3.45 8.73
CA VAL A 288 -15.33 -4.12 8.18
C VAL A 288 -14.75 -5.17 9.13
N ASP A 289 -15.42 -5.46 10.24
CA ASP A 289 -14.92 -6.40 11.26
C ASP A 289 -15.17 -7.88 10.90
N VAL A 290 -15.47 -8.20 9.63
CA VAL A 290 -15.75 -9.55 9.13
C VAL A 290 -14.98 -9.82 7.83
N TYR A 291 -13.69 -10.17 7.94
CA TYR A 291 -12.86 -10.70 6.85
C TYR A 291 -12.48 -12.16 7.11
#